data_AF-A0A1Y3QQQ3-F1
#
_entry.id   AF-A0A1Y3QQQ3-F1
#
_cell.length_a   1.000
_cell.length_b   1.000
_cell.length_c   1.000
_cell.angle_alpha   90.00
_cell.angle_beta   90.00
_cell.angle_gamma   90.00
#
_symmetry.space_group_name_H-M   'P 1'
#
loop_
_entity.id
_entity.type
_entity.pdbx_description
1 polymer ?
#
loop_
_entity_poly.entity_id
_entity_poly.type
_entity_poly.pdbx_seq_one_letter_code
_entity_poly.pdbx_strand_id
1 'polypeptide(L)' 'MEELIRSKFTVLQGIYDGEDGFCFVVDGVGYIMPIRVMCEYAASAASISALALKALDPEDTRGWHRFFDAWADQGVIPAA' A
#
# COMPACT_ATOMS: atom_id res chain seq x y z
N MET A 1 -1.49 -0.36 -10.33
CA MET A 1 -1.54 -0.15 -8.86
C MET A 1 -2.90 0.36 -8.42
N GLU A 2 -3.37 1.48 -8.96
CA GLU A 2 -4.69 2.03 -8.61
C GLU A 2 -5.85 1.03 -8.79
N GLU A 3 -5.88 0.30 -9.91
CA GLU A 3 -6.89 -0.75 -10.14
C GLU A 3 -6.82 -1.87 -9.09
N LEU A 4 -5.61 -2.29 -8.70
CA LEU A 4 -5.42 -3.27 -7.64
C LEU A 4 -5.98 -2.74 -6.31
N ILE A 5 -5.66 -1.49 -5.96
CA ILE A 5 -6.15 -0.85 -4.75
C ILE A 5 -7.69 -0.82 -4.74
N ARG A 6 -8.30 -0.36 -5.83
CA ARG A 6 -9.76 -0.31 -5.98
C ARG A 6 -10.41 -1.71 -5.94
N SER A 7 -9.68 -2.76 -6.35
CA SER A 7 -10.16 -4.15 -6.30
C SER A 7 -10.03 -4.82 -4.94
N LYS A 8 -9.07 -4.38 -4.11
CA LYS A 8 -8.71 -5.05 -2.84
C LYS A 8 -9.13 -4.27 -1.60
N PHE A 9 -9.28 -2.96 -1.70
CA PHE A 9 -9.52 -2.07 -0.58
C PHE A 9 -10.75 -1.21 -0.81
N THR A 10 -11.42 -0.85 0.29
CA THR A 10 -12.45 0.18 0.26
C THR A 10 -11.80 1.53 0.03
N VAL A 11 -12.17 2.18 -1.07
CA VAL A 11 -11.76 3.56 -1.37
C VAL A 11 -12.77 4.54 -0.79
N LEU A 12 -12.27 5.51 -0.04
CA LEU A 12 -13.01 6.66 0.45
C LEU A 12 -12.63 7.89 -0.38
N GLN A 13 -13.63 8.58 -0.90
CA GLN A 13 -13.41 9.72 -1.78
C GLN A 13 -13.23 11.02 -1.00
N GLY A 14 -12.25 11.83 -1.40
CA GLY A 14 -12.04 13.18 -0.87
C GLY A 14 -11.63 13.29 0.59
N ILE A 15 -11.13 12.21 1.20
CA ILE A 15 -10.86 12.15 2.64
C ILE A 15 -9.50 12.73 3.05
N TYR A 16 -8.58 12.94 2.10
CA TYR A 16 -7.26 13.52 2.33
C TYR A 16 -7.08 14.77 1.50
N ASP A 17 -7.36 15.95 2.06
CA ASP A 17 -7.24 17.23 1.36
C ASP A 17 -7.94 17.27 -0.02
N GLY A 18 -9.06 16.52 -0.15
CA GLY A 18 -9.80 16.39 -1.41
C GLY A 18 -9.37 15.22 -2.31
N GLU A 19 -8.42 14.39 -1.88
CA GLU A 19 -7.95 13.21 -2.60
C GLU A 19 -8.60 11.90 -2.11
N ASP A 20 -8.66 10.91 -3.00
CA ASP A 20 -9.09 9.55 -2.69
C ASP A 20 -8.05 8.83 -1.82
N GLY A 21 -8.52 8.19 -0.76
CA GLY A 21 -7.71 7.31 0.09
C GLY A 21 -8.31 5.91 0.16
N PHE A 22 -7.51 4.91 0.48
CA PHE A 22 -7.98 3.54 0.68
C PHE A 22 -7.76 3.10 2.12
N CYS A 23 -8.74 2.37 2.64
CA CYS A 23 -8.71 1.81 3.99
C CYS A 23 -8.19 0.38 3.96
N PHE A 24 -7.33 0.05 4.92
CA PHE A 24 -6.83 -1.31 5.12
C PHE A 24 -6.64 -1.58 6.61
N VAL A 25 -6.65 -2.86 6.98
CA VAL A 25 -6.52 -3.28 8.38
C VAL A 25 -5.28 -4.16 8.52
N VAL A 26 -4.42 -3.82 9.49
CA VAL A 26 -3.25 -4.61 9.86
C VAL A 26 -3.27 -4.77 11.37
N ASP A 27 -3.16 -6.01 11.85
CA ASP A 27 -3.23 -6.39 13.28
C ASP A 27 -4.47 -5.85 14.01
N GLY A 28 -5.61 -5.81 13.32
CA GLY A 28 -6.88 -5.29 13.86
C GLY A 28 -6.96 -3.77 13.96
N VAL A 29 -5.93 -3.04 13.52
CA VAL A 29 -5.91 -1.57 13.47
C VAL A 29 -6.21 -1.09 12.06
N GLY A 30 -7.17 -0.18 11.92
CA GLY A 30 -7.53 0.46 10.66
C GLY A 30 -6.59 1.61 10.31
N TYR A 31 -6.07 1.57 9.09
CA TYR A 31 -5.22 2.61 8.52
C TYR A 31 -5.85 3.13 7.24
N ILE A 32 -5.48 4.35 6.89
CA ILE A 32 -5.87 4.96 5.63
C ILE A 32 -4.62 5.54 4.98
N MET A 33 -4.49 5.36 3.66
CA MET A 33 -3.41 5.91 2.86
C MET A 33 -4.00 6.60 1.62
N PRO A 34 -3.49 7.76 1.20
CA PRO A 34 -3.84 8.36 -0.09
C PRO A 34 -3.45 7.43 -1.24
N ILE A 35 -4.33 7.22 -2.22
CA ILE A 35 -4.06 6.33 -3.37
C ILE A 35 -2.79 6.75 -4.10
N ARG A 36 -2.58 8.07 -4.27
CA ARG A 36 -1.40 8.61 -4.97
C ARG A 36 -0.08 8.13 -4.38
N VAL A 37 0.02 8.04 -3.05
CA VAL A 37 1.26 7.66 -2.36
C VAL A 37 1.65 6.24 -2.75
N MET A 38 0.68 5.31 -2.76
CA MET A 38 0.93 3.94 -3.16
C MET A 38 1.22 3.81 -4.65
N CYS A 39 0.54 4.60 -5.49
CA CYS A 39 0.82 4.65 -6.93
C CYS A 39 2.22 5.17 -7.23
N GLU A 40 2.70 6.20 -6.55
CA GLU A 40 4.08 6.72 -6.67
C GLU A 40 5.11 5.66 -6.24
N TYR A 41 4.85 4.96 -5.13
CA TYR A 41 5.69 3.87 -4.66
C TYR A 41 5.79 2.74 -5.70
N ALA A 42 4.63 2.32 -6.18
CA ALA A 42 4.50 1.26 -7.18
C ALA A 42 5.14 1.61 -8.52
N ALA A 43 5.09 2.87 -8.95
CA ALA A 43 5.72 3.34 -10.18
C ALA A 43 7.25 3.31 -10.09
N SER A 44 7.81 3.43 -8.89
CA SER A 44 9.25 3.39 -8.63
C SER A 44 9.79 1.96 -8.47
N ALA A 45 8.91 0.99 -8.19
CA ALA A 45 9.29 -0.39 -7.97
C ALA A 45 9.46 -1.17 -9.30
N ALA A 46 10.42 -2.09 -9.35
CA ALA A 46 10.60 -2.99 -10.49
C ALA A 46 9.43 -3.98 -10.67
N SER A 47 8.75 -4.31 -9.58
CA SER A 47 7.55 -5.16 -9.55
C SER A 47 6.68 -4.78 -8.35
N ILE A 48 5.43 -5.25 -8.36
CA ILE A 48 4.51 -5.09 -7.24
C ILE A 48 4.60 -6.35 -6.37
N SER A 49 5.63 -6.44 -5.55
CA SER A 49 5.76 -7.44 -4.49
C SER A 49 6.25 -6.78 -3.19
N ALA A 50 6.00 -7.41 -2.04
CA ALA A 50 6.46 -6.87 -0.77
C ALA A 50 7.98 -6.68 -0.76
N LEU A 51 8.73 -7.64 -1.30
CA LEU A 51 10.19 -7.52 -1.44
C LEU A 51 10.60 -6.30 -2.28
N ALA A 52 10.01 -6.12 -3.47
CA ALA A 52 10.36 -5.03 -4.37
C ALA A 52 9.99 -3.65 -3.80
N LEU A 53 8.86 -3.55 -3.11
CA LEU A 53 8.41 -2.30 -2.48
C LEU A 53 9.30 -1.93 -1.29
N LYS A 54 9.68 -2.90 -0.44
CA LYS A 54 10.61 -2.66 0.68
C LYS A 54 12.02 -2.27 0.22
N ALA A 55 12.45 -2.76 -0.95
CA ALA A 55 13.75 -2.39 -1.52
C ALA A 55 13.85 -0.90 -1.89
N LEU A 56 12.72 -0.18 -2.04
CA LEU A 56 12.72 1.26 -2.30
C LEU A 56 13.03 2.11 -1.06
N ASP A 57 12.84 1.56 0.14
CA ASP A 57 13.12 2.22 1.42
C ASP A 57 13.75 1.21 2.40
N PRO A 58 14.99 0.75 2.16
CA PRO A 58 15.57 -0.36 2.92
C PRO A 58 15.67 -0.13 4.43
N GLU A 59 15.73 1.14 4.85
CA GLU A 59 15.81 1.56 6.25
C GLU A 59 14.43 1.72 6.90
N ASP A 60 13.34 1.46 6.16
CA ASP A 60 11.94 1.66 6.57
C ASP A 60 11.70 3.06 7.15
N THR A 61 12.31 4.09 6.55
CA THR A 61 12.21 5.48 7.02
C THR A 61 10.77 5.97 7.06
N ARG A 62 9.92 5.43 6.17
CA ARG A 62 8.49 5.74 6.10
C ARG A 62 7.60 4.83 6.94
N GLY A 63 8.15 3.75 7.52
CA GLY A 63 7.42 2.78 8.34
C GLY A 63 6.41 1.92 7.58
N TRP A 64 6.59 1.75 6.26
CA TRP A 64 5.63 1.05 5.41
C TRP A 64 5.84 -0.47 5.36
N HIS A 65 7.00 -0.99 5.78
CA HIS A 65 7.38 -2.40 5.60
C HIS A 65 6.36 -3.36 6.18
N ARG A 66 5.92 -3.11 7.42
CA ARG A 66 4.94 -3.95 8.11
C ARG A 66 3.62 -4.11 7.36
N PHE A 67 3.21 -3.09 6.60
CA PHE A 67 1.96 -3.15 5.85
C PHE A 67 2.14 -3.94 4.56
N PHE A 68 3.29 -3.83 3.89
CA PHE A 68 3.59 -4.65 2.72
C PHE A 68 3.69 -6.14 3.09
N ASP A 69 4.27 -6.46 4.23
CA ASP A 69 4.32 -7.83 4.75
C ASP A 69 2.90 -8.35 5.06
N ALA A 70 2.09 -7.55 5.77
CA ALA A 70 0.69 -7.92 6.03
C ALA A 70 -0.13 -8.10 4.74
N TRP A 71 0.09 -7.28 3.72
CA TRP A 71 -0.57 -7.41 2.42
C TRP A 71 -0.12 -8.66 1.67
N ALA A 72 1.15 -9.06 1.81
CA ALA A 72 1.64 -10.31 1.25
C ALA A 72 1.00 -11.52 1.93
N ASP A 73 0.95 -11.52 3.26
CA ASP A 73 0.31 -12.59 4.05
C ASP A 73 -1.19 -12.73 3.75
N GLN A 74 -1.86 -11.61 3.46
CA GLN A 74 -3.27 -11.57 3.05
C GLN A 74 -3.48 -11.91 1.56
N GLY A 75 -2.41 -12.12 0.77
CA GLY A 75 -2.51 -12.41 -0.66
C GLY A 75 -3.01 -11.22 -1.51
N VAL A 76 -2.84 -10.00 -1.02
CA VAL A 76 -3.12 -8.77 -1.77
C VAL A 76 -2.04 -8.54 -2.83
N ILE A 77 -0.78 -8.75 -2.44
CA ILE A 77 0.40 -8.71 -3.31
C ILE A 77 1.26 -9.97 -3.11
N PRO A 78 2.11 -10.35 -4.07
CA PRO A 78 3.14 -11.38 -3.86
C PRO A 78 4.17 -10.97 -2.80
N ALA A 79 4.76 -11.96 -2.12
CA ALA A 79 5.87 -11.73 -1.21
C ALA A 79 7.18 -11.37 -1.95
N ALA A 80 7.45 -12.02 -3.08
CA ALA A 80 8.64 -11.82 -3.94
C ALA A 80 8.22 -11.58 -5.40
#